data_AF-A0A7V5JGQ9-F1
#
_entry.id   AF-A0A7V5JGQ9-F1
#
_cell.length_a   1.000
_cell.length_b   1.000
_cell.length_c   1.000
_cell.angle_alpha   90.00
_cell.angle_beta   90.00
_cell.angle_gamma   90.00
#
_symmetry.space_group_name_H-M   'P 1'
#
loop_
_entity.id
_entity.type
_entity.pdbx_description
1 polymer ?
#
loop_
_entity_poly.entity_id
_entity_poly.type
_entity_poly.pdbx_seq_one_letter_code
_entity_poly.pdbx_strand_id
1 'polypeptide(L)'
;METIYPVDALGELDWPWPLTGWYAVPLAPDEARRRLANREPDHAGTDAGLRDQILGFWAEGPQRLHFAPLLATAQGKELALLHLVQGQLLMSVRLAGAMPLLDEGFRAAAPFLDPRDYFTLLRRHELLRRLPLEDRPRTPAGLEALLVEARLRGPRRAFRHRPGDTTG
;
A
#
# COMPACT_ATOMS: atom_id res chain seq x y z
N MET A 1 11.27 12.66 0.26
CA MET A 1 10.75 12.44 1.63
C MET A 1 9.51 11.61 1.44
N GLU A 2 9.44 10.44 2.07
CA GLU A 2 8.24 9.60 1.99
C GLU A 2 7.15 10.27 2.84
N THR A 3 6.00 10.56 2.25
CA THR A 3 4.90 11.19 2.99
C THR A 3 3.98 10.12 3.54
N ILE A 4 3.89 10.04 4.86
CA ILE A 4 3.06 9.09 5.59
C ILE A 4 1.83 9.84 6.11
N TYR A 5 0.65 9.34 5.79
CA TYR A 5 -0.62 9.92 6.22
C TYR A 5 -1.33 8.94 7.16
N PRO A 6 -1.31 9.19 8.48
CA PRO A 6 -2.12 8.40 9.41
C PRO A 6 -3.60 8.62 9.12
N VAL A 7 -4.45 7.68 9.54
CA VAL A 7 -5.89 7.73 9.23
C VAL A 7 -6.58 9.00 9.75
N ASP A 8 -6.07 9.58 10.84
CA ASP A 8 -6.59 10.83 11.44
C ASP A 8 -6.37 12.06 10.55
N ALA A 9 -5.28 12.07 9.76
CA ALA A 9 -4.98 13.19 8.89
C ALA A 9 -5.81 13.17 7.59
N LEU A 10 -6.50 12.06 7.29
CA LEU A 10 -7.18 11.89 6.01
C LEU A 10 -8.42 12.78 5.86
N GLY A 11 -8.99 13.27 6.96
CA GLY A 11 -10.11 14.21 6.94
C GLY A 11 -9.71 15.61 6.47
N GLU A 12 -8.43 15.95 6.55
CA GLU A 12 -7.89 17.26 6.19
C GLU A 12 -7.33 17.32 4.76
N LEU A 13 -7.26 16.17 4.09
CA LEU A 13 -6.72 16.06 2.73
C LEU A 13 -7.82 16.25 1.69
N ASP A 14 -7.50 17.01 0.65
CA ASP A 14 -8.34 17.09 -0.54
C ASP A 14 -8.44 15.72 -1.22
N TRP A 15 -9.66 15.35 -1.62
CA TRP A 15 -9.91 14.15 -2.41
C TRP A 15 -9.72 14.44 -3.90
N PRO A 16 -9.07 13.54 -4.67
CA PRO A 16 -8.36 12.34 -4.24
C PRO A 16 -7.04 12.65 -3.52
N TRP A 17 -6.71 11.86 -2.49
CA TRP A 17 -5.50 12.06 -1.70
C TRP A 17 -4.21 11.92 -2.53
N PRO A 18 -3.08 12.48 -2.05
CA PRO A 18 -1.80 12.42 -2.75
C PRO A 18 -1.36 10.99 -3.12
N LEU A 19 -1.13 10.73 -4.41
CA LEU A 19 -0.76 9.40 -4.92
C LEU A 19 0.59 8.89 -4.37
N THR A 20 1.47 9.79 -3.94
CA THR A 20 2.75 9.44 -3.31
C THR A 20 2.62 9.03 -1.85
N GLY A 21 1.47 9.28 -1.23
CA GLY A 21 1.22 9.02 0.18
C GLY A 21 1.29 7.54 0.56
N TRP A 22 1.65 7.28 1.82
CA TRP A 22 1.49 5.99 2.47
C TRP A 22 0.38 6.05 3.51
N TYR A 23 -0.67 5.25 3.30
CA TYR A 23 -1.91 5.27 4.06
C TYR A 23 -2.09 4.04 4.96
N ALA A 24 -1.20 3.05 4.82
CA ALA A 24 -1.23 1.81 5.60
C ALA A 24 -0.37 1.92 6.87
N VAL A 25 -0.60 2.96 7.67
CA VAL A 25 0.00 3.08 9.00
C VAL A 25 -0.70 2.11 9.94
N PRO A 26 0.02 1.19 10.61
CA PRO A 26 -0.59 0.26 11.54
C PRO A 26 -1.40 0.95 12.64
N LEU A 27 -2.62 0.49 12.83
CA LEU A 27 -3.53 0.93 13.88
C LEU A 27 -3.88 -0.26 14.79
N ALA A 28 -3.98 -0.02 16.08
CA ALA A 28 -4.40 -1.05 17.02
C ALA A 28 -5.85 -1.51 16.69
N PRO A 29 -6.15 -2.82 16.70
CA PRO A 29 -7.48 -3.30 16.31
C PRO A 29 -8.63 -2.70 17.11
N ASP A 30 -8.47 -2.52 18.42
CA ASP A 30 -9.51 -1.92 19.27
C ASP A 30 -9.74 -0.45 18.94
N GLU A 31 -8.67 0.28 18.60
CA GLU A 31 -8.79 1.67 18.17
C GLU A 31 -9.48 1.77 16.81
N ALA A 32 -9.14 0.90 15.87
CA ALA A 32 -9.81 0.84 14.56
C ALA A 32 -11.31 0.55 14.70
N ARG A 33 -11.70 -0.38 15.58
CA ARG A 33 -13.11 -0.70 15.88
C ARG A 33 -13.85 0.47 16.51
N ARG A 34 -13.24 1.14 17.50
CA ARG A 34 -13.83 2.34 18.11
C ARG A 34 -14.12 3.42 17.08
N ARG A 35 -13.18 3.66 16.16
CA ARG A 35 -13.34 4.68 15.10
C ARG A 35 -14.43 4.31 14.10
N LEU A 36 -14.52 3.05 13.69
CA LEU A 36 -15.62 2.57 12.85
C LEU A 36 -16.98 2.76 13.51
N ALA A 37 -17.08 2.45 14.81
CA ALA A 37 -18.33 2.59 15.57
C ALA A 37 -18.75 4.06 15.75
N ASN A 38 -17.79 4.98 15.86
CA ASN A 38 -18.03 6.40 16.07
C ASN A 38 -18.14 7.20 14.75
N ARG A 39 -18.12 6.54 13.59
CA ARG A 39 -18.21 7.24 12.31
C ARG A 39 -19.62 7.82 12.13
N GLU A 40 -19.70 9.01 11.55
CA GLU A 40 -20.99 9.55 11.15
C GLU A 40 -21.50 8.86 9.87
N PRO A 41 -22.78 8.43 9.83
CA PRO A 41 -23.35 7.66 8.72
C PRO A 41 -23.47 8.44 7.40
N ASP A 42 -23.33 9.76 7.42
CA ASP A 42 -23.64 10.65 6.29
C ASP A 42 -22.47 10.90 5.32
N HIS A 43 -21.31 10.27 5.57
CA HIS A 43 -20.16 10.37 4.67
C HIS A 43 -20.33 9.41 3.47
N ALA A 44 -21.22 9.75 2.54
CA ALA A 44 -21.37 9.04 1.29
C ALA A 44 -20.30 9.53 0.28
N GLY A 45 -19.29 8.69 0.00
CA GLY A 45 -18.23 9.02 -0.95
C GLY A 45 -17.15 7.95 -1.07
N THR A 46 -16.40 7.95 -2.18
CA THR A 46 -15.28 7.03 -2.40
C THR A 46 -14.18 7.23 -1.34
N ASP A 47 -13.98 8.46 -0.86
CA ASP A 47 -13.02 8.80 0.19
C ASP A 47 -13.42 8.17 1.53
N ALA A 48 -14.68 8.32 1.93
CA ALA A 48 -15.23 7.76 3.15
C ALA A 48 -15.20 6.23 3.10
N GLY A 49 -15.63 5.65 1.97
CA GLY A 49 -15.55 4.21 1.74
C GLY A 49 -14.11 3.70 1.80
N LEU A 50 -13.13 4.44 1.28
CA LEU A 50 -11.72 4.06 1.40
C LEU A 50 -11.20 4.15 2.84
N ARG A 51 -11.57 5.20 3.61
CA ARG A 51 -11.25 5.29 5.05
C ARG A 51 -11.83 4.09 5.80
N ASP A 52 -13.07 3.69 5.49
CA ASP A 52 -13.71 2.52 6.09
C ASP A 52 -12.96 1.23 5.78
N GLN A 53 -12.47 1.07 4.54
CA GLN A 53 -11.65 -0.09 4.18
C GLN A 53 -10.34 -0.13 4.97
N ILE A 54 -9.68 1.02 5.14
CA ILE A 54 -8.44 1.12 5.95
C ILE A 54 -8.74 0.75 7.41
N LEU A 55 -9.79 1.31 8.01
CA LEU A 55 -10.14 1.00 9.39
C LEU A 55 -10.59 -0.46 9.55
N GLY A 56 -11.40 -0.98 8.63
CA GLY A 56 -11.86 -2.37 8.62
C GLY A 56 -10.70 -3.35 8.52
N PHE A 57 -9.69 -3.04 7.70
CA PHE A 57 -8.45 -3.81 7.63
C PHE A 57 -7.75 -3.93 8.99
N TRP A 58 -7.63 -2.83 9.73
CA TRP A 58 -6.96 -2.85 11.04
C TRP A 58 -7.82 -3.47 12.15
N ALA A 59 -9.15 -3.31 12.06
CA ALA A 59 -10.10 -3.83 13.04
C ALA A 59 -10.27 -5.36 12.97
N GLU A 60 -10.32 -5.90 11.75
CA GLU A 60 -10.74 -7.28 11.48
C GLU A 60 -9.67 -8.08 10.73
N GLY A 61 -8.77 -7.41 10.00
CA GLY A 61 -7.71 -8.04 9.22
C GLY A 61 -7.93 -8.00 7.71
N PRO A 62 -7.00 -8.57 6.93
CA PRO A 62 -7.00 -8.53 5.47
C PRO A 62 -8.25 -9.12 4.80
N GLN A 63 -8.89 -10.09 5.44
CA GLN A 63 -10.12 -10.72 4.94
C GLN A 63 -11.32 -9.77 4.90
N ARG A 64 -11.25 -8.64 5.61
CA ARG A 64 -12.29 -7.61 5.58
C ARG A 64 -12.23 -6.73 4.34
N LEU A 65 -11.10 -6.73 3.62
CA LEU A 65 -10.91 -5.89 2.45
C LEU A 65 -11.91 -6.23 1.35
N HIS A 66 -12.71 -5.25 0.98
CA HIS A 66 -13.71 -5.34 -0.07
C HIS A 66 -13.70 -4.07 -0.91
N PHE A 67 -12.67 -3.95 -1.75
CA PHE A 67 -12.48 -2.79 -2.64
C PHE A 67 -13.34 -2.85 -3.91
N ALA A 68 -13.93 -4.00 -4.24
CA ALA A 68 -14.66 -4.19 -5.49
C ALA A 68 -15.76 -3.12 -5.75
N PRO A 69 -16.58 -2.71 -4.77
CA PRO A 69 -17.58 -1.67 -4.98
C PRO A 69 -16.98 -0.30 -5.25
N LEU A 70 -15.85 0.04 -4.61
CA LEU A 70 -15.15 1.32 -4.83
C LEU A 70 -14.47 1.34 -6.20
N LEU A 71 -13.86 0.22 -6.59
CA LEU A 71 -13.20 0.09 -7.89
C LEU A 71 -14.18 0.12 -9.07
N ALA A 72 -15.43 -0.33 -8.87
CA ALA A 72 -16.44 -0.37 -9.91
C ALA A 72 -16.84 1.03 -10.44
N THR A 73 -16.68 2.07 -9.62
CA THR A 73 -17.07 3.45 -9.97
C THR A 73 -15.88 4.39 -10.11
N ALA A 74 -14.70 4.03 -9.59
CA ALA A 74 -13.53 4.88 -9.59
C ALA A 74 -12.88 5.04 -10.98
N GLN A 75 -12.36 6.23 -11.26
CA GLN A 75 -11.65 6.53 -12.50
C GLN A 75 -10.42 7.42 -12.26
N GLY A 76 -9.49 7.43 -13.21
CA GLY A 76 -8.32 8.31 -13.19
C GLY A 76 -7.51 8.20 -11.89
N LYS A 77 -7.33 9.34 -11.19
CA LYS A 77 -6.58 9.41 -9.93
C LYS A 77 -7.20 8.56 -8.81
N GLU A 78 -8.52 8.44 -8.76
CA GLU A 78 -9.20 7.65 -7.72
C GLU A 78 -8.88 6.16 -7.85
N LEU A 79 -8.98 5.64 -9.08
CA LEU A 79 -8.65 4.25 -9.38
C LEU A 79 -7.19 3.96 -8.99
N ALA A 80 -6.28 4.85 -9.37
CA ALA A 80 -4.87 4.74 -9.01
C ALA A 80 -4.66 4.72 -7.48
N LEU A 81 -5.32 5.62 -6.75
CA LEU A 81 -5.24 5.68 -5.30
C LEU A 81 -5.78 4.41 -4.63
N LEU A 82 -6.91 3.88 -5.10
CA LEU A 82 -7.51 2.66 -4.54
C LEU A 82 -6.56 1.45 -4.67
N HIS A 83 -5.98 1.21 -5.85
CA HIS A 83 -5.01 0.14 -6.04
C HIS A 83 -3.76 0.33 -5.17
N LEU A 84 -3.26 1.58 -5.08
CA LEU A 84 -2.11 1.90 -4.23
C LEU A 84 -2.42 1.60 -2.76
N VAL A 85 -3.53 2.11 -2.21
CA VAL A 85 -3.89 1.88 -0.80
C VAL A 85 -4.12 0.40 -0.52
N GLN A 86 -4.81 -0.32 -1.40
CA GLN A 86 -5.01 -1.77 -1.23
C GLN A 86 -3.67 -2.51 -1.19
N GLY A 87 -2.76 -2.20 -2.13
CA GLY A 87 -1.42 -2.77 -2.15
C GLY A 87 -0.59 -2.41 -0.91
N GLN A 88 -0.71 -1.18 -0.40
CA GLN A 88 -0.03 -0.72 0.81
C GLN A 88 -0.53 -1.48 2.05
N LEU A 89 -1.84 -1.69 2.19
CA LEU A 89 -2.43 -2.45 3.30
C LEU A 89 -1.91 -3.89 3.30
N LEU A 90 -1.95 -4.58 2.16
CA LEU A 90 -1.39 -5.94 2.06
C LEU A 90 0.13 -5.95 2.31
N MET A 91 0.87 -4.96 1.81
CA MET A 91 2.31 -4.84 2.05
C MET A 91 2.64 -4.63 3.53
N SER A 92 1.81 -3.89 4.27
CA SER A 92 1.99 -3.64 5.70
C SER A 92 1.99 -4.91 6.56
N VAL A 93 1.36 -5.98 6.06
CA VAL A 93 1.34 -7.32 6.67
C VAL A 93 2.08 -8.36 5.82
N ARG A 94 2.85 -7.91 4.81
CA ARG A 94 3.67 -8.73 3.90
C ARG A 94 2.90 -9.87 3.22
N LEU A 95 1.66 -9.61 2.81
CA LEU A 95 0.85 -10.58 2.10
C LEU A 95 1.22 -10.70 0.61
N ALA A 96 1.14 -11.92 0.10
CA ALA A 96 1.15 -12.19 -1.33
C ALA A 96 -0.01 -11.43 -2.01
N GLY A 97 0.26 -10.90 -3.22
CA GLY A 97 -0.68 -10.01 -3.93
C GLY A 97 -0.47 -8.51 -3.68
N ALA A 98 0.30 -8.12 -2.64
CA ALA A 98 0.62 -6.70 -2.41
C ALA A 98 1.35 -6.03 -3.59
N MET A 99 2.41 -6.66 -4.11
CA MET A 99 3.20 -6.09 -5.21
C MET A 99 2.42 -5.92 -6.52
N PRO A 100 1.63 -6.91 -7.01
CA PRO A 100 0.78 -6.72 -8.18
C PRO A 100 -0.13 -5.49 -8.07
N LEU A 101 -0.77 -5.27 -6.91
CA LEU A 101 -1.63 -4.10 -6.67
C LEU A 101 -0.84 -2.79 -6.64
N LEU A 102 0.34 -2.78 -6.01
CA LEU A 102 1.23 -1.62 -6.03
C LEU A 102 1.71 -1.29 -7.46
N ASP A 103 2.02 -2.29 -8.27
CA ASP A 103 2.44 -2.13 -9.67
C ASP A 103 1.28 -1.61 -10.54
N GLU A 104 0.06 -2.12 -10.32
CA GLU A 104 -1.14 -1.65 -11.01
C GLU A 104 -1.48 -0.20 -10.62
N GLY A 105 -1.49 0.10 -9.32
CA GLY A 105 -1.71 1.46 -8.81
C GLY A 105 -0.66 2.44 -9.31
N PHE A 106 0.62 2.03 -9.38
CA PHE A 106 1.68 2.86 -9.95
C PHE A 106 1.46 3.13 -11.45
N ARG A 107 1.09 2.11 -12.23
CA ARG A 107 0.80 2.26 -13.66
C ARG A 107 -0.36 3.22 -13.89
N ALA A 108 -1.43 3.10 -13.10
CA ALA A 108 -2.58 3.99 -13.14
C ALA A 108 -2.25 5.40 -12.66
N ALA A 109 -1.33 5.55 -11.69
CA ALA A 109 -0.90 6.84 -11.16
C ALA A 109 0.02 7.59 -12.13
N ALA A 110 0.85 6.88 -12.91
CA ALA A 110 1.93 7.47 -13.71
C ALA A 110 1.56 8.70 -14.56
N PRO A 111 0.39 8.77 -15.24
CA PRO A 111 0.00 9.95 -16.01
C PRO A 111 -0.26 11.21 -15.16
N PHE A 112 -0.44 11.06 -13.85
CA PHE A 112 -0.82 12.11 -12.93
C PHE A 112 0.32 12.60 -12.03
N LEU A 113 1.50 11.97 -12.13
CA LEU A 113 2.65 12.26 -11.29
C LEU A 113 3.58 13.24 -12.01
N ASP A 114 4.12 14.19 -11.26
CA ASP A 114 5.30 14.90 -11.73
C ASP A 114 6.54 13.97 -11.70
N PRO A 115 7.66 14.34 -12.36
CA PRO A 115 8.84 13.49 -12.40
C PRO A 115 9.40 13.13 -11.02
N ARG A 116 9.36 14.05 -10.04
CA ARG A 116 9.89 13.82 -8.69
C ARG A 116 9.03 12.77 -7.96
N ASP A 117 7.73 12.89 -8.05
CA ASP A 117 6.76 11.99 -7.44
C ASP A 117 6.79 10.61 -8.09
N TYR A 118 6.93 10.56 -9.43
CA TYR A 118 7.13 9.33 -10.18
C TYR A 118 8.34 8.54 -9.67
N PHE A 119 9.51 9.18 -9.59
CA PHE A 119 10.72 8.51 -9.13
C PHE A 119 10.68 8.16 -7.64
N THR A 120 9.96 8.92 -6.83
CA THR A 120 9.76 8.60 -5.41
C THR A 120 8.98 7.29 -5.27
N LEU A 121 7.85 7.16 -5.96
CA LEU A 121 7.05 5.94 -5.96
C LEU A 121 7.80 4.73 -6.54
N LEU A 122 8.48 4.93 -7.67
CA LEU A 122 9.26 3.87 -8.31
C LEU A 122 10.30 3.29 -7.35
N ARG A 123 11.13 4.15 -6.74
CA ARG A 123 12.18 3.74 -5.80
C ARG A 123 11.61 3.03 -4.58
N ARG A 124 10.48 3.52 -4.04
CA ARG A 124 9.78 2.85 -2.94
C ARG A 124 9.36 1.43 -3.34
N HIS A 125 8.70 1.27 -4.49
CA HIS A 125 8.21 -0.04 -4.95
C HIS A 125 9.38 -1.00 -5.25
N GLU A 126 10.48 -0.51 -5.82
CA GLU A 126 11.70 -1.30 -6.04
C GLU A 126 12.32 -1.81 -4.73
N LEU A 127 12.30 -1.01 -3.67
CA LEU A 127 12.74 -1.46 -2.34
C LEU A 127 11.76 -2.49 -1.78
N LEU A 128 10.47 -2.19 -1.75
CA LEU A 128 9.45 -3.09 -1.18
C LEU A 128 9.41 -4.46 -1.87
N ARG A 129 9.72 -4.53 -3.18
CA ARG A 129 9.84 -5.79 -3.95
C ARG A 129 10.88 -6.77 -3.38
N ARG A 130 11.81 -6.31 -2.54
CA ARG A 130 12.85 -7.15 -1.91
C ARG A 130 12.33 -7.89 -0.68
N LEU A 131 11.18 -7.51 -0.15
CA LEU A 131 10.58 -8.16 1.01
C LEU A 131 10.02 -9.54 0.61
N PRO A 132 10.17 -10.57 1.45
CA PRO A 132 9.44 -11.81 1.28
C PRO A 132 7.97 -11.53 1.57
N LEU A 133 7.12 -11.99 0.66
CA LEU A 133 5.67 -11.97 0.81
C LEU A 133 5.19 -13.40 1.03
N GLU A 134 4.18 -13.55 1.88
CA GLU A 134 3.66 -14.84 2.32
C GLU A 134 2.14 -14.91 2.10
N ASP A 135 1.57 -16.11 2.03
CA ASP A 135 0.12 -16.28 1.90
C ASP A 135 -0.64 -16.04 3.21
N ARG A 136 0.08 -15.86 4.33
CA ARG A 136 -0.47 -15.55 5.64
C ARG A 136 0.01 -14.19 6.12
N PRO A 137 -0.84 -13.40 6.78
CA PRO A 137 -0.47 -12.08 7.26
C PRO A 137 0.60 -12.19 8.35
N ARG A 138 1.67 -11.41 8.22
CA ARG A 138 2.68 -11.20 9.26
C ARG A 138 2.28 -10.03 10.15
N THR A 139 3.06 -9.84 11.22
CA THR A 139 2.91 -8.70 12.13
C THR A 139 2.93 -7.38 11.34
N PRO A 140 1.94 -6.49 11.55
CA PRO A 140 1.88 -5.19 10.92
C PRO A 140 3.17 -4.39 11.07
N ALA A 141 3.59 -3.75 10.00
CA ALA A 141 4.76 -2.87 9.99
C ALA A 141 4.46 -1.60 9.18
N GLY A 142 4.91 -0.45 9.70
CA GLY A 142 4.85 0.82 8.99
C GLY A 142 5.90 0.90 7.88
N LEU A 143 5.75 1.88 6.98
CA LEU A 143 6.60 2.04 5.81
C LEU A 143 8.09 2.08 6.15
N GLU A 144 8.50 2.85 7.17
CA GLU A 144 9.91 2.97 7.53
C GLU A 144 10.54 1.63 7.92
N ALA A 145 9.85 0.85 8.74
CA ALA A 145 10.31 -0.48 9.15
C ALA A 145 10.42 -1.43 7.94
N LEU A 146 9.45 -1.39 7.02
CA LEU A 146 9.49 -2.16 5.78
C LEU A 146 10.68 -1.75 4.89
N LEU A 147 10.93 -0.46 4.74
CA LEU A 147 12.05 0.05 3.95
C LEU A 147 13.40 -0.29 4.57
N VAL A 148 13.52 -0.24 5.90
CA VAL A 148 14.73 -0.67 6.62
C VAL A 148 14.97 -2.16 6.36
N GLU A 149 13.97 -3.02 6.57
CA GLU A 149 14.11 -4.46 6.31
C GLU A 149 14.49 -4.74 4.84
N ALA A 150 13.83 -4.06 3.90
CA ALA A 150 14.11 -4.22 2.47
C ALA A 150 15.54 -3.82 2.09
N ARG A 151 16.11 -2.81 2.74
CA ARG A 151 17.50 -2.39 2.52
C ARG A 151 18.49 -3.40 3.08
N LEU A 152 18.21 -3.96 4.26
CA LEU A 152 19.06 -4.98 4.89
C LEU A 152 19.18 -6.26 4.04
N ARG A 153 18.17 -6.56 3.23
CA ARG A 153 18.21 -7.70 2.29
C ARG A 153 19.13 -7.49 1.09
N GLY A 154 19.57 -6.25 0.84
CA GLY A 154 20.43 -5.90 -0.29
C GLY A 154 19.76 -6.08 -1.65
N PRO A 155 20.46 -5.75 -2.76
CA PRO A 155 19.99 -6.13 -4.09
C PRO A 155 19.98 -7.66 -4.19
N ARG A 156 18.93 -8.24 -4.81
CA ARG A 156 18.97 -9.64 -5.22
C ARG A 156 20.15 -9.80 -6.16
N ARG A 157 21.28 -10.31 -5.68
CA ARG A 157 22.34 -10.84 -6.54
C ARG A 157 21.66 -11.95 -7.34
N ALA A 158 21.39 -11.68 -8.61
CA ALA A 158 21.10 -12.75 -9.54
C ALA A 158 22.33 -13.65 -9.52
N PHE A 159 22.23 -14.78 -8.80
CA PHE A 159 23.17 -15.88 -8.97
C PHE A 159 22.99 -16.34 -10.42
N ARG A 160 23.75 -15.74 -11.33
CA ARG A 160 24.07 -16.38 -12.61
C ARG A 160 24.93 -17.58 -12.23
N HIS A 161 24.29 -18.69 -11.92
CA HIS A 161 24.92 -19.99 -12.09
C HIS A 161 25.26 -20.05 -13.58
N ARG A 162 26.56 -19.96 -13.90
CA ARG A 162 27.08 -20.25 -15.23
C ARG A 162 27.55 -21.71 -15.16
N PRO A 163 26.77 -22.69 -15.64
CA PRO A 163 27.27 -24.05 -15.77
C PRO A 163 28.00 -24.11 -17.11
N GLY A 164 29.32 -24.08 -17.07
CA GLY A 164 30.17 -24.17 -18.26
C GLY A 164 31.35 -23.24 -18.15
N ASP A 165 32.42 -23.75 -17.56
CA ASP A 165 33.85 -23.37 -17.63
C ASP A 165 34.47 -24.10 -16.43
N THR A 166 35.17 -25.22 -16.56
CA THR A 166 36.40 -25.37 -17.35
C THR A 166 36.61 -26.81 -17.84
N THR A 167 36.70 -26.96 -19.16
CA THR A 167 37.62 -27.91 -19.79
C THR A 167 38.87 -27.11 -20.15
N GLY A 168 40.03 -27.60 -19.72
CA GLY A 168 41.34 -27.02 -19.99
C GLY A 168 42.40 -27.78 -19.23
#